data_AF-A0A3A0EQ72-F1
#
_entry.id   AF-A0A3A0EQ72-F1
#
_cell.length_a   1.000
_cell.length_b   1.000
_cell.length_c   1.000
_cell.angle_alpha   90.00
_cell.angle_beta   90.00
_cell.angle_gamma   90.00
#
_symmetry.space_group_name_H-M   'P 1'
#
loop_
_entity.id
_entity.type
_entity.pdbx_description
1 polymer ?
#
loop_
_entity_poly.entity_id
_entity_poly.type
_entity_poly.pdbx_seq_one_letter_code
_entity_poly.pdbx_strand_id
1 'polypeptide(L)'
;DGAVAVAVETPLRAMTRAAVESGARVALGGDGAGARTAARALTRPAEVMEQLRTLAETPELAALIEDAAFWAYVEADALPAAAAQPSFQRLQWNAERRREIAALGLVHEASAGDPALFALEMRAALAQIGPRLRALREDPDLARLANDPAVAELVARRDVVGLLRHPGLQRVLARALAPPSEAAPGRAARSAPAASEG
;
A
#
# COMPACT_ATOMS: atom_id res chain seq x y z
N ASP A 1 30.18 -4.62 -11.69
CA ASP A 1 29.07 -3.68 -11.96
C ASP A 1 27.72 -4.27 -11.54
N GLY A 2 27.59 -4.65 -10.25
CA GLY A 2 26.42 -5.38 -9.73
C GLY A 2 26.05 -5.03 -8.28
N ALA A 3 26.75 -4.05 -7.69
CA ALA A 3 26.53 -3.62 -6.31
C ALA A 3 25.53 -2.46 -6.18
N VAL A 4 25.19 -1.79 -7.29
CA VAL A 4 24.30 -0.62 -7.29
C VAL A 4 22.81 -1.01 -7.33
N ALA A 5 22.48 -2.20 -7.84
CA ALA A 5 21.08 -2.67 -7.92
C ALA A 5 20.50 -3.12 -6.57
N VAL A 6 21.33 -3.62 -5.65
CA VAL A 6 20.89 -4.12 -4.33
C VAL A 6 20.59 -2.96 -3.35
N ALA A 7 21.17 -1.78 -3.59
CA ALA A 7 21.01 -0.61 -2.72
C ALA A 7 19.63 0.09 -2.87
N VAL A 8 18.92 -0.14 -3.98
CA VAL A 8 17.61 0.49 -4.27
C VAL A 8 16.43 -0.43 -3.88
N GLU A 9 16.64 -1.75 -3.81
CA GLU A 9 15.60 -2.70 -3.38
C GLU A 9 15.25 -2.56 -1.89
N THR A 10 16.22 -2.21 -1.05
CA THR A 10 16.02 -2.07 0.40
C THR A 10 15.16 -0.87 0.79
N PRO A 11 15.36 0.36 0.25
CA PRO A 11 14.47 1.48 0.52
C PRO A 11 13.08 1.25 -0.05
N LEU A 12 12.95 0.65 -1.24
CA LEU A 12 11.64 0.32 -1.81
C LEU A 12 10.87 -0.66 -0.90
N ARG A 13 11.55 -1.66 -0.30
CA ARG A 13 10.98 -2.61 0.69
C ARG A 13 10.61 -1.95 2.02
N ALA A 14 11.47 -1.09 2.56
CA ALA A 14 11.15 -0.32 3.77
C ALA A 14 9.99 0.65 3.53
N MET A 15 9.89 1.20 2.33
CA MET A 15 8.83 2.09 1.89
C MET A 15 7.54 1.37 1.55
N THR A 16 7.57 0.16 0.99
CA THR A 16 6.35 -0.67 0.85
C THR A 16 5.84 -1.08 2.22
N ARG A 17 6.72 -1.45 3.17
CA ARG A 17 6.32 -1.71 4.56
C ARG A 17 5.71 -0.48 5.23
N ALA A 18 6.38 0.68 5.11
CA ALA A 18 5.87 1.95 5.63
C ALA A 18 4.59 2.43 4.92
N ALA A 19 4.44 2.15 3.61
CA ALA A 19 3.24 2.46 2.84
C ALA A 19 2.09 1.48 3.13
N VAL A 20 2.38 0.23 3.49
CA VAL A 20 1.40 -0.74 4.00
C VAL A 20 0.95 -0.32 5.41
N GLU A 21 1.87 0.06 6.28
CA GLU A 21 1.57 0.58 7.64
C GLU A 21 0.85 1.93 7.61
N SER A 22 1.18 2.81 6.66
CA SER A 22 0.51 4.10 6.47
C SER A 22 -0.79 3.97 5.66
N GLY A 23 -0.90 2.96 4.79
CA GLY A 23 -2.13 2.57 4.10
C GLY A 23 -3.18 2.05 5.08
N ALA A 24 -2.76 1.37 6.16
CA ALA A 24 -3.62 0.98 7.26
C ALA A 24 -4.26 2.19 7.99
N ARG A 25 -3.64 3.38 7.94
CA ARG A 25 -4.21 4.63 8.46
C ARG A 25 -5.10 5.39 7.47
N VAL A 26 -5.09 5.08 6.18
CA VAL A 26 -5.90 5.81 5.18
C VAL A 26 -7.08 4.98 4.67
N ALA A 27 -7.05 3.65 4.88
CA ALA A 27 -8.24 2.81 4.81
C ALA A 27 -9.25 3.08 5.97
N LEU A 28 -9.00 4.13 6.77
CA LEU A 28 -9.88 4.71 7.79
C LEU A 28 -11.10 5.48 7.24
N GLY A 29 -11.24 5.61 5.92
CA GLY A 29 -12.29 6.41 5.27
C GLY A 29 -13.37 5.63 4.52
N GLY A 30 -13.45 4.30 4.65
CA GLY A 30 -14.47 3.50 3.95
C GLY A 30 -14.91 2.27 4.73
N ASP A 31 -16.16 1.86 4.50
CA ASP A 31 -16.73 0.60 5.00
C ASP A 31 -15.93 -0.58 4.43
N GLY A 32 -14.95 -1.07 5.20
CA GLY A 32 -14.05 -2.12 4.75
C GLY A 32 -13.02 -2.57 5.77
N ALA A 33 -12.06 -3.34 5.28
CA ALA A 33 -10.95 -3.93 6.03
C ALA A 33 -10.15 -2.93 6.89
N GLY A 34 -9.96 -1.71 6.38
CA GLY A 34 -9.22 -0.65 7.06
C GLY A 34 -9.90 -0.13 8.32
N ALA A 35 -11.21 0.13 8.28
CA ALA A 35 -11.98 0.59 9.42
C ALA A 35 -11.95 -0.42 10.58
N ARG A 36 -12.04 -1.73 10.27
CA ARG A 36 -11.95 -2.80 11.29
C ARG A 36 -10.57 -2.89 11.92
N THR A 37 -9.53 -2.90 11.09
CA THR A 37 -8.14 -2.95 11.55
C THR A 37 -7.84 -1.75 12.44
N ALA A 38 -8.32 -0.56 12.06
CA ALA A 38 -8.10 0.64 12.84
C ALA A 38 -8.92 0.70 14.12
N ALA A 39 -10.18 0.24 14.13
CA ALA A 39 -10.96 0.11 15.36
C ALA A 39 -10.27 -0.84 16.38
N ARG A 40 -9.67 -1.93 15.88
CA ARG A 40 -8.82 -2.82 16.68
C ARG A 40 -7.55 -2.13 17.16
N ALA A 41 -6.86 -1.38 16.30
CA ALA A 41 -5.64 -0.66 16.68
C ALA A 41 -5.92 0.41 17.75
N LEU A 42 -7.08 1.06 17.72
CA LEU A 42 -7.49 2.04 18.74
C LEU A 42 -7.79 1.40 20.09
N THR A 43 -8.32 0.18 20.10
CA THR A 43 -8.67 -0.54 21.33
C THR A 43 -7.51 -1.35 21.88
N ARG A 44 -6.62 -1.86 21.01
CA ARG A 44 -5.52 -2.78 21.36
C ARG A 44 -4.27 -2.56 20.50
N PRO A 45 -3.62 -1.39 20.61
CA PRO A 45 -2.53 -1.00 19.71
C PRO A 45 -1.33 -1.95 19.77
N ALA A 46 -0.90 -2.36 20.96
CA ALA A 46 0.24 -3.26 21.12
C ALA A 46 -0.01 -4.65 20.52
N GLU A 47 -1.21 -5.20 20.71
CA GLU A 47 -1.59 -6.51 20.18
C GLU A 47 -1.61 -6.51 18.64
N VAL A 48 -2.22 -5.49 18.03
CA VAL A 48 -2.29 -5.37 16.56
C VAL A 48 -0.89 -5.20 15.97
N MET A 49 -0.03 -4.39 16.59
CA MET A 49 1.35 -4.20 16.11
C MET A 49 2.18 -5.49 16.19
N GLU A 50 2.03 -6.25 17.28
CA GLU A 50 2.70 -7.53 17.43
C GLU A 50 2.19 -8.55 16.39
N GLN A 51 0.88 -8.66 16.21
CA GLN A 51 0.28 -9.55 15.21
C GLN A 51 0.70 -9.18 13.78
N LEU A 52 0.77 -7.88 13.45
CA LEU A 52 1.28 -7.41 12.16
C LEU A 52 2.75 -7.78 11.98
N ARG A 53 3.58 -7.64 13.02
CA ARG A 53 4.99 -8.05 12.98
C ARG A 53 5.11 -9.54 12.74
N THR A 54 4.43 -10.36 13.53
CA THR A 54 4.44 -11.82 13.39
C THR A 54 4.00 -12.23 11.99
N LEU A 55 2.91 -11.66 11.48
CA LEU A 55 2.43 -11.96 10.13
C LEU A 55 3.47 -11.57 9.07
N ALA A 56 4.09 -10.39 9.19
CA ALA A 56 5.13 -9.91 8.27
C ALA A 56 6.40 -10.76 8.26
N GLU A 57 6.64 -11.54 9.32
CA GLU A 57 7.78 -12.46 9.43
C GLU A 57 7.48 -13.87 8.89
N THR A 58 6.24 -14.14 8.48
CA THR A 58 5.88 -15.44 7.89
C THR A 58 6.51 -15.61 6.50
N PRO A 59 6.98 -16.82 6.15
CA PRO A 59 7.61 -17.06 4.86
C PRO A 59 6.64 -16.85 3.69
N GLU A 60 5.34 -17.09 3.87
CA GLU A 60 4.34 -16.85 2.83
C GLU A 60 4.15 -15.37 2.53
N LEU A 61 4.04 -14.53 3.57
CA LEU A 61 3.90 -13.09 3.36
C LEU A 61 5.21 -12.47 2.88
N ALA A 62 6.36 -12.91 3.39
CA ALA A 62 7.66 -12.50 2.86
C ALA A 62 7.77 -12.80 1.37
N ALA A 63 7.39 -14.02 0.94
CA ALA A 63 7.43 -14.38 -0.47
C ALA A 63 6.43 -13.59 -1.34
N LEU A 64 5.32 -13.11 -0.79
CA LEU A 64 4.39 -12.19 -1.48
C LEU A 64 4.98 -10.78 -1.59
N ILE A 65 5.58 -10.27 -0.52
CA ILE A 65 6.23 -8.95 -0.49
C ILE A 65 7.39 -8.90 -1.49
N GLU A 66 8.14 -9.99 -1.62
CA GLU A 66 9.28 -10.11 -2.53
C GLU A 66 8.92 -10.44 -3.98
N ASP A 67 7.65 -10.75 -4.26
CA ASP A 67 7.19 -11.09 -5.61
C ASP A 67 7.00 -9.82 -6.45
N ALA A 68 8.06 -9.42 -7.15
CA ALA A 68 8.04 -8.27 -8.04
C ALA A 68 6.98 -8.39 -9.16
N ALA A 69 6.71 -9.60 -9.65
CA ALA A 69 5.71 -9.81 -10.70
C ALA A 69 4.30 -9.57 -10.16
N PHE A 70 4.01 -10.07 -8.96
CA PHE A 70 2.75 -9.79 -8.25
C PHE A 70 2.51 -8.29 -8.12
N TRP A 71 3.48 -7.53 -7.62
CA TRP A 71 3.34 -6.08 -7.44
C TRP A 71 3.22 -5.33 -8.77
N ALA A 72 3.94 -5.76 -9.81
CA ALA A 72 3.77 -5.19 -11.15
C ALA A 72 2.35 -5.38 -11.69
N TYR A 73 1.72 -6.54 -11.45
CA TYR A 73 0.32 -6.76 -11.82
C TYR A 73 -0.65 -5.91 -11.01
N VAL A 74 -0.45 -5.78 -9.69
CA VAL A 74 -1.26 -4.93 -8.82
C VAL A 74 -1.17 -3.46 -9.28
N GLU A 75 0.05 -2.99 -9.55
CA GLU A 75 0.30 -1.63 -10.05
C GLU A 75 -0.26 -1.40 -11.45
N ALA A 76 -0.46 -2.45 -12.26
CA ALA A 76 -1.08 -2.37 -13.58
C ALA A 76 -2.61 -2.57 -13.56
N ASP A 77 -3.22 -2.71 -12.38
CA ASP A 77 -4.64 -3.08 -12.19
C ASP A 77 -5.00 -4.45 -12.83
N ALA A 78 -4.00 -5.31 -13.06
CA ALA A 78 -4.16 -6.66 -13.60
C ALA A 78 -4.41 -7.68 -12.46
N LEU A 79 -5.40 -7.41 -11.61
CA LEU A 79 -5.67 -8.18 -10.39
C LEU A 79 -5.91 -9.69 -10.60
N PRO A 80 -6.56 -10.15 -11.69
CA PRO A 80 -6.63 -11.59 -11.97
C PRO A 80 -5.25 -12.24 -12.16
N ALA A 81 -4.32 -11.55 -12.83
CA ALA A 81 -2.96 -12.05 -13.05
C ALA A 81 -2.13 -11.99 -11.75
N ALA A 82 -2.35 -10.99 -10.91
CA ALA A 82 -1.79 -10.92 -9.56
C ALA A 82 -2.27 -12.11 -8.70
N ALA A 83 -3.57 -12.42 -8.72
CA ALA A 83 -4.13 -13.55 -7.98
C ALA A 83 -3.66 -14.92 -8.49
N ALA A 84 -3.24 -15.00 -9.75
CA ALA A 84 -2.65 -16.20 -10.31
C ALA A 84 -1.18 -16.42 -9.89
N GLN A 85 -0.53 -15.46 -9.23
CA GLN A 85 0.87 -15.61 -8.83
C GLN A 85 1.04 -16.66 -7.72
N PRO A 86 2.06 -17.53 -7.80
CA PRO A 86 2.29 -18.57 -6.80
C PRO A 86 2.43 -18.03 -5.37
N SER A 87 2.98 -16.83 -5.20
CA SER A 87 3.10 -16.18 -3.90
C SER A 87 1.74 -15.88 -3.26
N PHE A 88 0.81 -15.31 -4.04
CA PHE A 88 -0.55 -15.06 -3.62
C PHE A 88 -1.31 -16.37 -3.41
N GLN A 89 -1.10 -17.37 -4.28
CA GLN A 89 -1.73 -18.68 -4.13
C GLN A 89 -1.28 -19.42 -2.85
N ARG A 90 -0.02 -19.32 -2.45
CA ARG A 90 0.40 -19.88 -1.15
C ARG A 90 -0.39 -19.27 0.00
N LEU A 91 -0.60 -17.96 -0.03
CA LEU A 91 -1.39 -17.27 0.99
C LEU A 91 -2.88 -17.65 0.93
N GLN A 92 -3.46 -17.62 -0.27
CA GLN A 92 -4.87 -17.90 -0.48
C GLN A 92 -5.24 -19.34 -0.08
N TRP A 93 -4.37 -20.33 -0.24
CA TRP A 93 -4.68 -21.72 0.11
C TRP A 93 -4.26 -22.10 1.53
N ASN A 94 -3.43 -21.30 2.20
CA ASN A 94 -3.08 -21.52 3.61
C ASN A 94 -4.18 -21.04 4.57
N ALA A 95 -4.92 -21.98 5.15
CA ALA A 95 -6.05 -21.68 6.04
C ALA A 95 -5.65 -20.97 7.34
N GLU A 96 -4.47 -21.25 7.88
CA GLU A 96 -3.96 -20.58 9.08
C GLU A 96 -3.69 -19.09 8.78
N ARG A 97 -2.97 -18.82 7.69
CA ARG A 97 -2.65 -17.45 7.27
C ARG A 97 -3.90 -16.63 6.95
N ARG A 98 -4.90 -17.23 6.29
CA ARG A 98 -6.19 -16.57 6.07
C ARG A 98 -6.90 -16.18 7.37
N ARG A 99 -6.88 -17.05 8.39
CA ARG A 99 -7.47 -16.76 9.71
C ARG A 99 -6.73 -15.63 10.42
N GLU A 100 -5.41 -15.61 10.36
CA GLU A 100 -4.61 -14.53 10.95
C GLU A 100 -4.87 -13.18 10.28
N ILE A 101 -4.96 -13.16 8.94
CA ILE A 101 -5.32 -11.94 8.19
C ILE A 101 -6.74 -11.47 8.55
N ALA A 102 -7.69 -12.39 8.72
CA ALA A 102 -9.03 -12.06 9.20
C ALA A 102 -9.03 -11.57 10.67
N ALA A 103 -8.17 -12.15 11.52
CA ALA A 103 -7.98 -11.73 12.91
C ALA A 103 -7.36 -10.33 13.04
N LEU A 104 -6.68 -9.85 12.00
CA LEU A 104 -6.27 -8.44 11.88
C LEU A 104 -7.40 -7.53 11.38
N GLY A 105 -8.46 -8.09 10.83
CA GLY A 105 -9.59 -7.36 10.24
C GLY A 105 -9.40 -6.99 8.78
N LEU A 106 -8.29 -7.43 8.16
CA LEU A 106 -7.92 -7.16 6.77
C LEU A 106 -8.85 -7.82 5.75
N VAL A 107 -9.53 -8.89 6.15
CA VAL A 107 -10.61 -9.56 5.42
C VAL A 107 -11.73 -9.89 6.41
N HIS A 108 -12.93 -10.21 5.94
CA HIS A 108 -13.99 -10.70 6.81
C HIS A 108 -13.66 -12.10 7.33
N GLU A 109 -14.18 -12.42 8.53
CA GLU A 109 -13.99 -13.72 9.15
C GLU A 109 -14.58 -14.87 8.31
N ALA A 110 -15.70 -14.64 7.62
CA ALA A 110 -16.28 -15.58 6.68
C ALA A 110 -15.30 -15.98 5.55
N SER A 111 -14.46 -15.04 5.12
CA SER A 111 -13.43 -15.25 4.09
C SER A 111 -12.27 -16.11 4.57
N ALA A 112 -12.06 -16.28 5.88
CA ALA A 112 -11.00 -17.14 6.38
C ALA A 112 -11.22 -18.62 6.01
N GLY A 113 -12.49 -19.05 5.99
CA GLY A 113 -12.89 -20.42 5.65
C GLY A 113 -12.90 -20.73 4.15
N ASP A 114 -13.06 -19.71 3.31
CA ASP A 114 -13.24 -19.86 1.86
C ASP A 114 -12.10 -19.17 1.08
N PRO A 115 -11.21 -19.95 0.44
CA PRO A 115 -10.12 -19.40 -0.39
C PRO A 115 -10.60 -18.50 -1.53
N ALA A 116 -11.76 -18.77 -2.14
CA ALA A 116 -12.27 -17.98 -3.25
C ALA A 116 -12.79 -16.63 -2.76
N LEU A 117 -13.53 -16.63 -1.65
CA LEU A 117 -14.01 -15.41 -1.01
C LEU A 117 -12.83 -14.55 -0.49
N PHE A 118 -11.82 -15.18 0.11
CA PHE A 118 -10.58 -14.52 0.50
C PHE A 118 -9.90 -13.81 -0.66
N ALA A 119 -9.74 -14.50 -1.80
CA ALA A 119 -9.11 -13.91 -2.98
C ALA A 119 -9.91 -12.72 -3.52
N LEU A 120 -11.24 -12.81 -3.50
CA LEU A 120 -12.11 -11.72 -3.92
C LEU A 120 -11.91 -10.46 -3.05
N GLU A 121 -11.91 -10.61 -1.73
CA GLU A 121 -11.73 -9.48 -0.81
C GLU A 121 -10.33 -8.88 -0.88
N MET A 122 -9.30 -9.73 -0.95
CA MET A 122 -7.92 -9.28 -1.13
C MET A 122 -7.76 -8.52 -2.44
N ARG A 123 -8.37 -8.98 -3.55
CA ARG A 123 -8.37 -8.23 -4.81
C ARG A 123 -9.07 -6.88 -4.68
N ALA A 124 -10.22 -6.81 -4.00
CA ALA A 124 -10.90 -5.54 -3.77
C ALA A 124 -10.03 -4.57 -2.95
N ALA A 125 -9.28 -5.06 -1.96
CA ALA A 125 -8.31 -4.26 -1.21
C ALA A 125 -7.14 -3.80 -2.10
N LEU A 126 -6.56 -4.72 -2.88
CA LEU A 126 -5.43 -4.44 -3.78
C LEU A 126 -5.79 -3.45 -4.90
N ALA A 127 -7.04 -3.46 -5.38
CA ALA A 127 -7.56 -2.50 -6.35
C ALA A 127 -7.43 -1.05 -5.85
N GLN A 128 -7.55 -0.84 -4.53
CA GLN A 128 -7.38 0.48 -3.92
C GLN A 128 -5.90 0.84 -3.68
N ILE A 129 -5.01 -0.16 -3.65
CA ILE A 129 -3.59 0.02 -3.36
C ILE A 129 -2.79 0.26 -4.65
N GLY A 130 -3.11 -0.47 -5.73
CA GLY A 130 -2.40 -0.38 -7.01
C GLY A 130 -2.18 1.04 -7.53
N PRO A 131 -3.24 1.88 -7.65
CA PRO A 131 -3.09 3.27 -8.08
C PRO A 131 -2.19 4.10 -7.16
N ARG A 132 -2.23 3.84 -5.85
CA ARG A 132 -1.41 4.56 -4.86
C ARG A 132 0.06 4.17 -4.95
N LEU A 133 0.36 2.88 -5.15
CA LEU A 133 1.72 2.40 -5.40
C LEU A 133 2.29 2.99 -6.69
N ARG A 134 1.48 3.02 -7.75
CA ARG A 134 1.86 3.67 -9.01
C ARG A 134 2.18 5.15 -8.80
N ALA A 135 1.30 5.88 -8.11
CA ALA A 135 1.51 7.29 -7.79
C ALA A 135 2.78 7.54 -6.96
N LEU A 136 3.09 6.66 -5.99
CA LEU A 136 4.35 6.73 -5.24
C LEU A 136 5.56 6.55 -6.16
N ARG A 137 5.55 5.51 -7.00
CA ARG A 137 6.65 5.17 -7.90
C ARG A 137 6.93 6.27 -8.93
N GLU A 138 5.88 6.92 -9.41
CA GLU A 138 5.95 8.00 -10.39
C GLU A 138 6.24 9.37 -9.73
N ASP A 139 6.27 9.46 -8.40
CA ASP A 139 6.51 10.71 -7.69
C ASP A 139 7.99 11.16 -7.82
N PRO A 140 8.29 12.31 -8.44
CA PRO A 140 9.66 12.77 -8.61
C PRO A 140 10.34 13.19 -7.30
N ASP A 141 9.58 13.53 -6.25
CA ASP A 141 10.14 13.78 -4.91
C ASP A 141 10.61 12.46 -4.28
N LEU A 142 9.99 11.33 -4.62
CA LEU A 142 10.44 10.02 -4.13
C LEU A 142 11.84 9.69 -4.65
N ALA A 143 12.09 9.91 -5.94
CA ALA A 143 13.42 9.73 -6.53
C ALA A 143 14.46 10.66 -5.88
N ARG A 144 14.06 11.88 -5.48
CA ARG A 144 14.94 12.79 -4.73
C ARG A 144 15.24 12.28 -3.33
N LEU A 145 14.25 11.75 -2.61
CA LEU A 145 14.44 11.17 -1.29
C LEU A 145 15.31 9.91 -1.31
N ALA A 146 15.22 9.10 -2.36
CA ALA A 146 16.09 7.93 -2.50
C ALA A 146 17.58 8.31 -2.60
N ASN A 147 17.89 9.53 -3.04
CA ASN A 147 19.25 10.06 -3.12
C ASN A 147 19.61 10.99 -1.93
N ASP A 148 18.71 11.16 -0.95
CA ASP A 148 18.95 11.99 0.22
C ASP A 148 19.82 11.22 1.24
N PRO A 149 21.01 11.75 1.62
CA PRO A 149 21.88 11.07 2.58
C PRO A 149 21.23 10.86 3.95
N ALA A 150 20.33 11.75 4.39
CA ALA A 150 19.60 11.58 5.65
C ALA A 150 18.63 10.40 5.57
N VAL A 151 17.96 10.21 4.44
CA VAL A 151 17.10 9.05 4.19
C VAL A 151 17.94 7.78 4.11
N ALA A 152 19.07 7.81 3.41
CA ALA A 152 19.98 6.67 3.32
C ALA A 152 20.50 6.23 4.70
N GLU A 153 20.83 7.18 5.58
CA GLU A 153 21.26 6.92 6.97
C GLU A 153 20.14 6.28 7.80
N LEU A 154 18.90 6.77 7.67
CA LEU A 154 17.73 6.20 8.34
C LEU A 154 17.44 4.77 7.85
N VAL A 155 17.53 4.51 6.54
CA VAL A 155 17.38 3.17 5.96
C VAL A 155 18.48 2.24 6.44
N ALA A 156 19.74 2.69 6.45
CA ALA A 156 20.88 1.90 6.90
C ALA A 156 20.74 1.47 8.38
N ARG A 157 20.18 2.36 9.21
CA ARG A 157 19.86 2.08 10.62
C ARG A 157 18.57 1.28 10.82
N ARG A 158 17.82 1.00 9.75
CA ARG A 158 16.47 0.41 9.80
C ARG A 158 15.53 1.23 10.71
N ASP A 159 15.73 2.54 10.77
CA ASP A 159 14.92 3.44 11.58
C ASP A 159 13.63 3.82 10.84
N VAL A 160 12.68 2.89 10.85
CA VAL A 160 11.36 3.06 10.21
C VAL A 160 10.61 4.25 10.81
N VAL A 161 10.74 4.48 12.12
CA VAL A 161 10.06 5.60 12.79
C VAL A 161 10.65 6.94 12.34
N GLY A 162 11.98 7.02 12.22
CA GLY A 162 12.67 8.18 11.68
C GLY A 162 12.29 8.44 10.22
N LEU A 163 12.19 7.40 9.38
CA LEU A 163 11.70 7.53 8.00
C LEU A 163 10.29 8.11 7.96
N LEU A 164 9.35 7.56 8.73
CA LEU A 164 7.96 8.05 8.80
C LEU A 164 7.83 9.49 9.34
N ARG A 165 8.83 9.96 10.08
CA ARG A 165 8.92 11.34 10.57
C ARG A 165 9.66 12.27 9.60
N HIS A 166 10.29 11.74 8.55
CA HIS A 166 11.02 12.55 7.59
C HIS A 166 10.04 13.45 6.81
N PRO A 167 10.21 14.78 6.82
CA PRO A 167 9.23 15.71 6.26
C PRO A 167 9.09 15.59 4.74
N GLY A 168 10.15 15.13 4.05
CA GLY A 168 10.04 14.81 2.64
C GLY A 168 9.19 13.57 2.38
N LEU A 169 9.37 12.51 3.18
CA LEU A 169 8.60 11.27 3.03
C LEU A 169 7.13 11.51 3.36
N GLN A 170 6.83 12.28 4.41
CA GLN A 170 5.47 12.65 4.77
C GLN A 170 4.73 13.37 3.65
N ARG A 171 5.41 14.26 2.91
CA ARG A 171 4.82 14.95 1.75
C ARG A 171 4.50 14.00 0.60
N VAL A 172 5.41 13.08 0.28
CA VAL A 172 5.21 12.05 -0.75
C VAL A 172 4.03 11.14 -0.37
N LEU A 173 4.02 10.63 0.87
CA LEU A 173 2.95 9.80 1.37
C LEU A 173 1.61 10.54 1.39
N ALA A 174 1.56 11.80 1.83
CA ALA A 174 0.33 12.59 1.84
C ALA A 174 -0.27 12.75 0.44
N ARG A 175 0.54 12.92 -0.60
CA ARG A 175 0.05 13.01 -2.00
C ARG A 175 -0.44 11.67 -2.52
N ALA A 176 0.32 10.60 -2.31
CA ALA A 176 -0.07 9.28 -2.80
C ALA A 176 -1.28 8.70 -2.07
N LEU A 177 -1.49 9.10 -0.82
CA LEU A 177 -2.60 8.67 0.01
C LEU A 177 -3.80 9.62 -0.06
N ALA A 178 -3.65 10.80 -0.68
CA ALA A 178 -4.79 11.66 -0.94
C ALA A 178 -5.85 10.87 -1.73
N PRO A 179 -7.15 11.03 -1.40
CA PRO A 179 -8.18 10.48 -2.27
C PRO A 179 -7.92 11.00 -3.70
N PRO A 180 -8.15 10.19 -4.75
CA PRO A 180 -8.07 10.68 -6.11
C PRO A 180 -8.98 11.90 -6.16
N SER A 181 -8.38 13.09 -6.23
CA SER A 181 -9.14 14.32 -6.32
C SER A 181 -10.09 14.12 -7.49
N GLU A 182 -11.40 14.21 -7.25
CA GLU A 182 -12.34 14.50 -8.32
C GLU A 182 -11.66 15.55 -9.19
N ALA A 183 -11.40 15.20 -10.44
CA ALA A 183 -10.87 16.12 -11.42
C ALA A 183 -11.77 17.35 -11.35
N ALA A 184 -11.23 18.47 -10.88
CA ALA A 184 -11.98 19.70 -10.71
C ALA A 184 -12.74 19.98 -12.03
N PRO A 185 -14.08 19.95 -12.04
CA PRO A 185 -14.81 20.39 -13.21
C PRO A 185 -14.70 21.91 -13.26
N GLY A 186 -14.36 22.46 -14.44
CA GLY A 186 -14.60 23.87 -14.69
C GLY A 186 -13.39 24.79 -14.51
N ARG A 187 -12.38 24.60 -15.37
CA ARG A 187 -11.67 25.75 -15.96
C ARG A 187 -11.78 25.72 -17.48
N ALA A 188 -12.98 25.41 -17.98
CA ALA A 188 -13.41 25.69 -19.34
C ALA A 188 -14.74 26.46 -19.26
N ALA A 189 -14.93 27.45 -20.13
CA ALA A 189 -16.09 28.35 -20.22
C ALA A 189 -16.14 29.56 -19.27
N ARG A 190 -15.14 30.43 -19.35
CA ARG A 190 -15.37 31.90 -19.29
C ARG A 190 -14.67 32.59 -20.46
N SER A 191 -15.13 32.24 -21.66
CA SER A 191 -14.91 33.03 -22.88
C SER A 191 -16.21 33.02 -23.67
N ALA A 192 -17.22 33.73 -23.17
CA ALA A 192 -18.33 34.19 -24.00
C ALA A 192 -17.95 35.58 -24.51
N PRO A 193 -17.72 35.80 -25.82
CA PRO A 193 -17.71 37.13 -26.37
C PRO A 193 -19.16 37.65 -26.40
N ALA A 194 -19.31 38.90 -25.98
CA ALA A 194 -20.53 39.66 -25.99
C ALA A 194 -21.21 39.61 -27.37
N ALA A 195 -22.51 39.37 -27.38
CA ALA A 195 -23.37 39.80 -28.46
C ALA A 195 -23.28 41.33 -28.54
N SER A 196 -22.71 41.85 -29.63
CA SER A 196 -22.93 43.24 -30.02
C SER A 196 -24.21 43.31 -30.82
N GLU A 197 -25.13 44.11 -30.31
CA GLU A 197 -26.25 44.71 -31.04
C GLU A 197 -25.72 45.55 -32.22
N GLY A 198 -26.41 45.50 -33.36
CA GLY A 198 -26.13 46.26 -34.57
C GLY A 198 -26.84 45.70 -35.77
#